data_AF-A0A523T165-F1
#
_entry.id   AF-A0A523T165-F1
#
_cell.length_a   1.000
_cell.length_b   1.000
_cell.length_c   1.000
_cell.angle_alpha   90.00
_cell.angle_beta   90.00
_cell.angle_gamma   90.00
#
_symmetry.space_group_name_H-M   'P 1'
#
loop_
_entity.id
_entity.type
_entity.pdbx_description
1 polymer ?
#
loop_
_entity_poly.entity_id
_entity_poly.type
_entity_poly.pdbx_seq_one_letter_code
_entity_poly.pdbx_strand_id
1 'polypeptide(L)'
;METTTPMASGLDAATIEQLRANIKETKGWMKLLGILSIIDGALMALSLVGIVVAWLPIWIGVLLTQAASRGDEFVTKTTPADLVEYHSKLKTVFTILGIVAIIALIGLGITLIIGLIVLIAGGFALLNY
;
A
#
# COMPACT_ATOMS: atom_id res chain seq x y z
N MET A 1 -10.76 34.23 -36.44
CA MET A 1 -9.63 33.61 -35.72
C MET A 1 -10.24 32.62 -34.74
N GLU A 2 -10.51 31.41 -35.22
CA GLU A 2 -10.97 30.33 -34.36
C GLU A 2 -9.77 29.83 -33.57
N THR A 3 -9.85 29.92 -32.25
CA THR A 3 -8.92 29.25 -31.34
C THR A 3 -9.12 27.76 -31.52
N THR A 4 -8.30 27.14 -32.37
CA THR A 4 -8.16 25.69 -32.47
C THR A 4 -7.67 25.18 -31.12
N THR A 5 -8.61 24.97 -30.23
CA THR A 5 -8.42 24.29 -28.96
C THR A 5 -7.99 22.87 -29.34
N PRO A 6 -6.73 22.45 -29.10
CA PRO A 6 -6.32 21.08 -29.37
C PRO A 6 -6.85 20.19 -28.25
N MET A 7 -8.18 20.10 -28.12
CA MET A 7 -8.86 19.18 -27.22
C MET A 7 -9.55 18.10 -28.05
N ALA A 8 -8.74 17.26 -28.70
CA ALA A 8 -9.11 15.89 -29.10
C ALA A 8 -7.88 15.14 -29.62
N SER A 9 -7.75 13.87 -29.18
CA SER A 9 -6.91 12.78 -29.71
C SER A 9 -5.56 12.52 -29.01
N GLY A 10 -5.56 11.50 -28.15
CA GLY A 10 -4.37 10.93 -27.52
C GLY A 10 -3.88 11.70 -26.29
N LEU A 11 -3.35 10.98 -25.31
CA LEU A 11 -2.40 11.59 -24.38
C LEU A 11 -1.32 12.23 -25.24
N ASP A 12 -1.14 13.55 -25.15
CA ASP A 12 -0.08 14.20 -25.89
C ASP A 12 1.29 13.68 -25.42
N ALA A 13 2.29 13.80 -26.30
CA ALA A 13 3.62 13.27 -26.00
C ALA A 13 4.20 13.84 -24.69
N ALA A 14 3.83 15.10 -24.36
CA ALA A 14 4.21 15.74 -23.11
C ALA A 14 3.63 15.03 -21.89
N THR A 15 2.34 14.66 -21.91
CA THR A 15 1.68 13.94 -20.81
C THR A 15 2.24 12.53 -20.65
N ILE A 16 2.52 11.84 -21.75
CA ILE A 16 3.16 10.51 -21.70
C ILE A 16 4.53 10.62 -21.05
N GLU A 17 5.32 11.63 -21.41
CA GLU A 17 6.65 11.83 -20.84
C GLU A 17 6.60 12.19 -19.35
N GLN A 18 5.66 13.05 -18.95
CA GLN A 18 5.42 13.34 -17.53
C GLN A 18 5.02 12.08 -16.74
N LEU A 19 4.18 11.23 -17.32
CA LEU A 19 3.79 9.98 -16.69
C LEU A 19 4.99 9.03 -16.51
N ARG A 20 5.86 8.92 -17.52
CA ARG A 20 7.10 8.15 -17.42
C ARG A 20 8.02 8.69 -16.35
N ALA A 21 8.17 10.00 -16.26
CA ALA A 21 8.99 10.64 -15.23
C ALA A 21 8.48 10.28 -13.83
N ASN A 22 7.17 10.44 -13.59
CA ASN A 22 6.54 10.09 -12.31
C ASN A 22 6.72 8.60 -11.97
N ILE A 23 6.49 7.70 -12.92
CA ILE A 23 6.66 6.26 -12.70
C ILE A 23 8.13 5.91 -12.38
N LYS A 24 9.09 6.58 -13.04
CA LYS A 24 10.51 6.36 -12.79
C LYS A 24 10.91 6.80 -11.39
N GLU A 25 10.36 7.91 -10.90
CA GLU A 25 10.58 8.41 -9.54
C GLU A 25 9.96 7.49 -8.47
N THR A 26 8.73 7.00 -8.70
CA THR A 26 8.05 6.14 -7.73
C THR A 26 8.59 4.70 -7.73
N LYS A 27 9.11 4.20 -8.85
CA LYS A 27 9.66 2.83 -9.00
C LYS A 27 10.66 2.48 -7.90
N GLY A 28 11.60 3.39 -7.62
CA GLY A 28 12.64 3.16 -6.60
C GLY A 28 12.02 2.92 -5.23
N TRP A 29 11.10 3.79 -4.83
CA TRP A 29 10.36 3.67 -3.57
C TRP A 29 9.50 2.41 -3.51
N MET A 30 8.82 2.07 -4.59
CA MET A 30 7.98 0.86 -4.64
C MET A 30 8.79 -0.42 -4.48
N LYS A 31 9.98 -0.52 -5.09
CA LYS A 31 10.88 -1.66 -4.90
C LYS A 31 11.43 -1.72 -3.47
N LEU A 32 11.86 -0.57 -2.94
CA LEU A 32 12.36 -0.49 -1.57
C LEU A 32 11.28 -0.92 -0.56
N LEU A 33 10.11 -0.28 -0.60
CA LEU A 33 8.99 -0.62 0.28
C LEU A 33 8.51 -2.05 0.07
N GLY A 34 8.55 -2.55 -1.17
CA GLY A 34 8.22 -3.94 -1.49
C GLY A 34 9.13 -4.93 -0.77
N ILE A 35 10.45 -4.73 -0.87
CA ILE A 35 11.45 -5.57 -0.21
C ILE A 35 11.33 -5.47 1.32
N LEU A 36 11.21 -4.25 1.85
CA LEU A 36 11.05 -4.04 3.30
C LEU A 36 9.80 -4.73 3.84
N SER A 37 8.68 -4.69 3.11
CA SER A 37 7.44 -5.38 3.52
C SER A 37 7.59 -6.89 3.54
N ILE A 38 8.35 -7.48 2.60
CA ILE A 38 8.66 -8.92 2.60
C ILE A 38 9.51 -9.29 3.81
N ILE A 39 10.55 -8.49 4.11
CA ILE A 39 11.42 -8.73 5.27
C ILE A 39 10.62 -8.62 6.57
N ASP A 40 9.82 -7.57 6.72
CA ASP A 40 8.97 -7.37 7.90
C ASP A 40 7.99 -8.54 8.10
N GLY A 41 7.32 -8.98 7.02
CA GLY A 41 6.46 -10.15 7.07
C GLY A 41 7.20 -11.44 7.43
N ALA A 42 8.42 -11.64 6.91
CA ALA A 42 9.26 -12.79 7.27
C ALA A 42 9.66 -12.77 8.76
N LEU A 43 9.96 -11.59 9.31
CA LEU A 43 10.25 -11.44 10.75
C LEU A 43 9.00 -11.70 11.60
N MET A 44 7.82 -11.20 11.19
CA MET A 44 6.56 -11.50 11.87
C MET A 44 6.24 -12.99 11.89
N ALA A 45 6.53 -13.71 10.80
CA ALA A 45 6.29 -15.14 10.70
C ALA A 45 7.04 -15.98 11.75
N LEU A 46 8.10 -15.44 12.37
CA LEU A 46 8.84 -16.10 13.45
C LEU A 46 8.03 -16.19 14.77
N SER A 47 6.95 -15.41 14.89
CA SER A 47 6.06 -15.46 16.06
C SER A 47 4.83 -16.34 15.81
N LEU A 48 4.37 -17.04 16.86
CA LEU A 48 3.17 -17.90 16.81
C LEU A 48 1.92 -17.17 16.31
N VAL A 49 1.77 -15.90 16.70
CA VAL A 49 0.64 -15.06 16.25
C VAL A 49 0.92 -14.49 14.87
N GLY A 50 2.15 -14.08 14.60
CA GLY A 50 2.52 -13.41 13.36
C GLY A 50 2.50 -14.33 12.15
N ILE A 51 2.68 -15.65 12.28
CA ILE A 51 2.54 -16.57 11.14
C ILE A 51 1.14 -16.51 10.48
N VAL A 52 0.09 -16.19 11.26
CA VAL A 52 -1.29 -16.05 10.77
C VAL A 52 -1.49 -14.76 9.99
N VAL A 53 -0.67 -13.73 10.24
CA VAL A 53 -0.85 -12.38 9.67
C VAL A 53 0.24 -12.03 8.66
N ALA A 54 1.41 -12.68 8.72
CA ALA A 54 2.61 -12.40 7.93
C ALA A 54 2.41 -12.51 6.42
N TRP A 55 1.43 -13.30 5.97
CA TRP A 55 1.12 -13.42 4.55
C TRP A 55 0.65 -12.09 3.93
N LEU A 56 0.03 -11.19 4.70
CA LEU A 56 -0.41 -9.88 4.23
C LEU A 56 0.75 -8.96 3.82
N PRO A 57 1.72 -8.62 4.69
CA PRO A 57 2.86 -7.77 4.33
C PRO A 57 3.73 -8.40 3.23
N ILE A 58 3.90 -9.74 3.23
CA ILE A 58 4.61 -10.44 2.16
C ILE A 58 3.90 -10.22 0.82
N TRP A 59 2.57 -10.38 0.78
CA TRP A 59 1.81 -10.23 -0.46
C TRP A 59 1.83 -8.78 -0.98
N ILE A 60 1.68 -7.80 -0.08
CA ILE A 60 1.84 -6.37 -0.42
C ILE A 60 3.22 -6.12 -1.02
N GLY A 61 4.27 -6.68 -0.42
CA GLY A 61 5.63 -6.48 -0.89
C GLY A 61 5.88 -7.04 -2.29
N VAL A 62 5.32 -8.22 -2.56
CA VAL A 62 5.35 -8.84 -3.89
C VAL A 62 4.57 -8.01 -4.91
N LEU A 63 3.37 -7.50 -4.56
CA LEU A 63 2.57 -6.67 -5.45
C LEU A 63 3.23 -5.33 -5.78
N LEU A 64 3.83 -4.66 -4.78
CA LEU A 64 4.57 -3.41 -4.98
C LEU A 64 5.77 -3.60 -5.92
N THR A 65 6.52 -4.69 -5.72
CA THR A 65 7.68 -5.01 -6.57
C THR A 65 7.24 -5.32 -8.00
N GLN A 66 6.16 -6.08 -8.18
CA GLN A 66 5.60 -6.37 -9.49
C GLN A 66 5.04 -5.11 -10.18
N ALA A 67 4.37 -4.24 -9.44
CA ALA A 67 3.89 -2.97 -9.97
C ALA A 67 5.07 -2.13 -10.46
N ALA A 68 6.14 -2.00 -9.67
CA ALA A 68 7.35 -1.29 -10.08
C ALA A 68 7.97 -1.85 -11.36
N SER A 69 7.95 -3.17 -11.55
CA SER A 69 8.42 -3.81 -12.79
C SER A 69 7.53 -3.47 -13.99
N ARG A 70 6.20 -3.51 -13.85
CA ARG A 70 5.27 -3.13 -14.95
C ARG A 70 5.37 -1.65 -15.32
N GLY A 71 5.53 -0.79 -14.32
CA GLY A 71 5.79 0.64 -14.57
C GLY A 71 7.06 0.86 -15.39
N ASP A 72 8.12 0.08 -15.14
CA ASP A 72 9.36 0.12 -15.91
C ASP A 72 9.20 -0.35 -17.36
N GLU A 73 8.39 -1.40 -17.56
CA GLU A 73 8.03 -1.86 -18.91
C GLU A 73 7.24 -0.78 -19.67
N PHE A 74 6.33 -0.07 -19.01
CA PHE A 74 5.66 1.08 -19.61
C PHE A 74 6.63 2.21 -19.97
N VAL A 75 7.59 2.54 -19.10
CA VAL A 75 8.59 3.59 -19.36
C VAL A 75 9.46 3.24 -20.58
N THR A 76 9.81 1.96 -20.76
CA THR A 76 10.71 1.52 -21.84
C THR A 76 9.99 1.20 -23.15
N LYS A 77 8.81 0.56 -23.09
CA LYS A 77 8.08 0.04 -24.27
C LYS A 77 6.82 0.83 -24.61
N THR A 78 6.36 1.73 -23.73
CA THR A 78 5.16 2.59 -23.93
C THR A 78 3.91 1.79 -24.28
N THR A 79 3.77 0.59 -23.72
CA THR A 79 2.61 -0.26 -24.01
C THR A 79 1.49 0.09 -23.01
N PRO A 80 0.31 0.56 -23.45
CA PRO A 80 -0.76 0.96 -22.53
C PRO A 80 -1.21 -0.15 -21.57
N ALA A 81 -1.07 -1.41 -21.98
CA ALA A 81 -1.37 -2.57 -21.14
C ALA A 81 -0.53 -2.62 -19.85
N ASP A 82 0.76 -2.24 -19.92
CA ASP A 82 1.66 -2.26 -18.76
C ASP A 82 1.27 -1.20 -17.73
N LEU A 83 0.77 -0.05 -18.19
CA LEU A 83 0.24 1.00 -17.33
C LEU A 83 -1.04 0.57 -16.61
N VAL A 84 -1.93 -0.13 -17.33
CA VAL A 84 -3.14 -0.71 -16.73
C VAL A 84 -2.77 -1.75 -15.66
N GLU A 85 -1.78 -2.62 -15.94
CA GLU A 85 -1.33 -3.61 -14.97
C GLU A 85 -0.64 -2.97 -13.76
N TYR A 86 0.18 -1.94 -13.97
CA TYR A 86 0.78 -1.12 -12.91
C TYR A 86 -0.29 -0.58 -11.95
N HIS A 87 -1.32 0.08 -12.48
CA HIS A 87 -2.41 0.62 -11.67
C HIS A 87 -3.27 -0.46 -11.03
N SER A 88 -3.51 -1.58 -11.70
CA SER A 88 -4.28 -2.70 -11.16
C SER A 88 -3.62 -3.25 -9.89
N LYS A 89 -2.29 -3.47 -9.91
CA LYS A 89 -1.56 -3.94 -8.73
C LYS A 89 -1.53 -2.90 -7.61
N LEU A 90 -1.37 -1.61 -7.93
CA LEU A 90 -1.47 -0.53 -6.94
C LEU A 90 -2.84 -0.48 -6.28
N LYS A 91 -3.92 -0.61 -7.07
CA LYS A 91 -5.28 -0.70 -6.54
C LYS A 91 -5.40 -1.85 -5.55
N THR A 92 -4.86 -3.04 -5.86
CA THR A 92 -4.87 -4.17 -4.94
C THR A 92 -4.13 -3.84 -3.64
N VAL A 93 -2.94 -3.22 -3.71
CA VAL A 93 -2.18 -2.80 -2.52
C VAL A 93 -2.99 -1.85 -1.64
N PHE A 94 -3.54 -0.77 -2.21
CA PHE A 94 -4.35 0.19 -1.44
C PHE A 94 -5.63 -0.44 -0.89
N THR A 95 -6.23 -1.38 -1.60
CA THR A 95 -7.41 -2.12 -1.11
C THR A 95 -7.07 -2.94 0.12
N ILE A 96 -5.95 -3.67 0.09
CA ILE A 96 -5.47 -4.46 1.24
C ILE A 96 -5.17 -3.53 2.41
N LEU A 97 -4.43 -2.44 2.18
CA LEU A 97 -4.11 -1.46 3.22
C LEU A 97 -5.36 -0.86 3.85
N GLY A 98 -6.37 -0.52 3.05
CA GLY A 98 -7.65 0.00 3.55
C GLY A 98 -8.38 -0.99 4.45
N ILE A 99 -8.46 -2.27 4.05
CA ILE A 99 -9.08 -3.32 4.87
C ILE A 99 -8.31 -3.53 6.17
N VAL A 100 -6.98 -3.63 6.10
CA VAL A 100 -6.11 -3.81 7.28
C VAL A 100 -6.24 -2.62 8.24
N ALA A 101 -6.28 -1.40 7.73
CA ALA A 101 -6.45 -0.19 8.53
C ALA A 101 -7.78 -0.20 9.29
N ILE A 102 -8.88 -0.59 8.64
CA ILE A 102 -10.19 -0.69 9.29
C ILE A 102 -10.15 -1.73 10.42
N ILE A 103 -9.61 -2.92 10.16
CA ILE A 103 -9.50 -3.99 11.18
C ILE A 103 -8.64 -3.52 12.36
N ALA A 104 -7.51 -2.88 12.09
CA ALA A 104 -6.62 -2.34 13.11
C ALA A 104 -7.30 -1.27 13.97
N LEU A 105 -8.05 -0.35 13.35
CA LEU A 105 -8.79 0.70 14.08
C LEU A 105 -9.90 0.11 14.97
N ILE A 106 -10.61 -0.90 14.50
CA ILE A 106 -11.61 -1.61 15.30
C ILE A 106 -10.93 -2.31 16.49
N GLY A 107 -9.84 -3.04 16.24
CA GLY A 107 -9.07 -3.71 17.27
C GLY A 107 -8.51 -2.75 18.31
N LEU A 108 -7.99 -1.60 17.88
CA LEU A 108 -7.52 -0.53 18.76
C LEU A 108 -8.65 0.02 19.63
N GLY A 109 -9.82 0.30 19.05
CA GLY A 109 -10.99 0.78 19.80
C GLY A 109 -11.41 -0.19 20.90
N ILE A 110 -11.51 -1.47 20.59
CA ILE A 110 -11.85 -2.52 21.58
C ILE A 110 -10.78 -2.59 22.68
N THR A 111 -9.49 -2.61 22.30
CA THR A 111 -8.38 -2.70 23.24
C THR A 111 -8.34 -1.50 24.19
N LEU A 112 -8.61 -0.29 23.68
CA LEU A 112 -8.68 0.92 24.50
C LEU A 112 -9.85 0.87 25.50
N ILE A 113 -11.04 0.44 25.07
CA ILE A 113 -12.21 0.31 25.95
C ILE A 113 -11.93 -0.70 27.08
N ILE A 114 -11.42 -1.88 26.73
CA ILE A 114 -11.08 -2.92 27.71
C ILE A 114 -9.98 -2.41 28.65
N GLY A 115 -8.94 -1.78 28.11
CA GLY A 115 -7.83 -1.22 28.88
C GLY A 115 -8.31 -0.20 29.91
N LEU A 116 -9.23 0.69 29.54
CA LEU A 116 -9.83 1.68 30.46
C LEU A 116 -10.65 1.01 31.57
N ILE A 117 -11.47 0.01 31.24
CA ILE A 117 -12.25 -0.73 32.23
C ILE A 117 -11.33 -1.41 33.26
N VAL A 118 -10.29 -2.09 32.77
CA VAL A 118 -9.30 -2.77 33.63
C VAL A 118 -8.56 -1.78 34.52
N LEU A 119 -8.18 -0.61 33.99
CA LEU A 119 -7.47 0.41 34.74
C LEU A 119 -8.35 1.03 35.84
N ILE A 120 -9.61 1.32 35.55
CA ILE A 120 -10.58 1.83 36.54
C ILE A 120 -10.86 0.77 37.61
N ALA A 121 -11.15 -0.48 37.22
CA ALA A 121 -11.46 -1.56 38.15
C ALA A 121 -10.24 -1.93 39.02
N GLY A 122 -9.05 -2.00 38.44
CA GLY A 122 -7.81 -2.25 39.16
C GLY A 122 -7.44 -1.09 40.10
N GLY A 123 -7.59 0.15 39.65
CA GLY A 123 -7.39 1.33 40.48
C GLY A 123 -8.35 1.37 41.67
N PHE A 124 -9.63 1.05 41.44
CA PHE A 124 -10.62 0.94 42.51
C PHE A 124 -10.28 -0.17 43.52
N ALA A 125 -9.83 -1.33 43.05
CA ALA A 125 -9.42 -2.43 43.91
C ALA A 125 -8.23 -2.08 44.82
N LEU A 126 -7.27 -1.30 44.32
CA LEU A 126 -6.10 -0.85 45.11
C LEU A 126 -6.43 0.21 46.16
N LEU A 127 -7.49 0.99 45.98
CA LEU A 127 -7.92 2.02 46.95
C LEU A 127 -8.72 1.45 48.13
N ASN A 128 -9.15 0.18 48.03
CA ASN A 128 -10.02 -0.48 49.02
C ASN A 128 -9.26 -1.50 49.90
N TYR A 129 -7.92 -1.47 49.87
CA TYR A 129 -6.99 -2.19 50.74
C TYR A 129 -6.15 -1.17 51.53
#